data_AF-A0AA87C704-F1
#
_entry.id   AF-A0AA87C704-F1
#
_cell.length_a   1.000
_cell.length_b   1.000
_cell.length_c   1.000
_cell.angle_alpha   90.00
_cell.angle_beta   90.00
_cell.angle_gamma   90.00
#
_symmetry.space_group_name_H-M   'P 1'
#
loop_
_entity.id
_entity.type
_entity.pdbx_description
1 polymer ?
#
loop_
_entity_poly.entity_id
_entity_poly.type
_entity_poly.pdbx_seq_one_letter_code
_entity_poly.pdbx_strand_id
1 'polypeptide(L)' 'MLKLIKIFNSKSKGYWYIPENRDPGMIEIDERTGEVTVVIESNYDKELGYPYYANKARGAVKQMLDRGELPNEKSFAWG' A
#
# COMPACT_ATOMS: atom_id res chain seq x y z
N MET A 1 10.77 -5.33 -6.20
CA MET A 1 10.69 -4.44 -5.04
C MET A 1 9.28 -3.84 -4.89
N LEU A 2 8.83 -3.61 -3.66
CA LEU A 2 7.62 -2.87 -3.33
C LEU A 2 7.96 -1.78 -2.30
N LYS A 3 7.65 -0.53 -2.58
CA LYS A 3 7.84 0.60 -1.65
C LYS A 3 6.47 1.13 -1.21
N LEU A 4 6.33 1.40 0.09
CA LEU A 4 5.16 2.01 0.71
C LEU A 4 5.55 3.39 1.22
N ILE A 5 4.83 4.43 0.80
CA ILE A 5 5.01 5.81 1.30
C ILE A 5 3.69 6.24 1.95
N LYS A 6 3.76 6.61 3.22
CA LYS A 6 2.59 7.07 3.97
C LYS A 6 2.05 8.36 3.34
N ILE A 7 0.74 8.45 3.22
CA ILE A 7 0.09 9.65 2.70
C ILE A 7 0.03 10.70 3.82
N PHE A 8 0.57 11.89 3.57
CA PHE A 8 0.53 13.04 4.48
C PHE A 8 -0.46 14.10 3.99
N ASN A 9 -0.97 14.94 4.91
CA ASN A 9 -1.86 16.07 4.60
C ASN A 9 -3.11 15.69 3.77
N SER A 10 -3.67 14.52 4.06
CA SER A 10 -4.85 13.96 3.43
C SER A 10 -5.91 13.71 4.50
N LYS A 11 -7.20 13.83 4.15
CA LYS A 11 -8.30 13.41 5.04
C LYS A 11 -8.34 11.90 5.24
N SER A 12 -7.74 11.14 4.31
CA SER A 12 -7.64 9.69 4.34
C SER A 12 -6.25 9.26 4.84
N LYS A 13 -6.20 8.28 5.76
CA LYS A 13 -4.97 7.59 6.14
C LYS A 13 -4.69 6.46 5.16
N GLY A 14 -3.43 6.26 4.80
CA GLY A 14 -3.10 5.27 3.80
C GLY A 14 -1.65 5.31 3.36
N TYR A 15 -1.37 4.54 2.32
CA TYR A 15 -0.07 4.44 1.70
C TYR A 15 -0.21 4.50 0.18
N TRP A 16 0.69 5.24 -0.46
CA TRP A 16 1.05 4.96 -1.84
C TRP A 16 1.89 3.68 -1.86
N TYR A 17 1.54 2.73 -2.71
CA TYR A 17 2.38 1.57 -2.98
C TYR A 17 2.97 1.68 -4.38
N ILE A 18 4.29 1.56 -4.46
CA ILE A 18 5.10 1.78 -5.65
C ILE A 18 5.74 0.44 -6.01
N PRO A 19 5.21 -0.27 -7.02
CA PRO A 19 5.75 -1.55 -7.44
C PRO A 19 6.90 -1.34 -8.43
N GLU A 20 8.06 -1.98 -8.20
CA GLU A 20 9.22 -1.93 -9.11
C GLU A 20 9.63 -0.51 -9.55
N ASN A 21 9.47 0.50 -8.68
CA ASN A 21 9.69 1.92 -8.99
C ASN A 21 8.85 2.47 -10.16
N ARG A 22 7.66 1.90 -10.39
CA ARG A 22 6.67 2.35 -11.37
C ARG A 22 5.57 3.20 -10.73
N ASP A 23 4.62 3.65 -11.56
CA ASP A 23 3.45 4.43 -11.11
C ASP A 23 2.76 3.79 -9.89
N PRO A 24 2.45 4.60 -8.86
CA PRO A 24 1.89 4.07 -7.64
C PRO A 24 0.42 3.68 -7.79
N GLY A 25 -0.01 2.76 -6.94
CA GLY A 25 -1.42 2.67 -6.54
C GLY A 25 -1.60 3.15 -5.09
N MET A 26 -2.84 3.13 -4.62
CA MET A 26 -3.21 3.68 -3.31
C MET A 26 -3.91 2.64 -2.43
N ILE A 27 -3.44 2.55 -1.19
CA ILE A 27 -4.09 1.85 -0.08
C ILE A 27 -4.68 2.88 0.86
N GLU A 28 -5.92 2.67 1.28
CA GLU A 28 -6.60 3.45 2.32
C GLU A 28 -6.85 2.59 3.56
N ILE A 29 -6.81 3.23 4.73
CA ILE A 29 -7.06 2.63 6.04
C ILE A 29 -8.29 3.33 6.64
N ASP A 30 -9.33 2.54 6.93
CA ASP A 30 -10.44 2.99 7.77
C ASP A 30 -10.03 2.85 9.24
N GLU A 31 -9.86 3.97 9.94
CA GLU A 31 -9.44 3.97 11.34
C GLU A 31 -10.52 3.46 12.31
N ARG A 32 -11.79 3.50 11.91
CA ARG A 32 -12.90 3.08 12.76
C ARG A 32 -13.04 1.56 12.75
N THR A 33 -12.81 0.94 11.60
CA THR A 33 -12.98 -0.52 11.42
C THR A 33 -11.64 -1.27 11.41
N GLY A 34 -10.54 -0.57 11.14
CA GLY A 34 -9.24 -1.18 10.88
C GLY A 34 -9.16 -1.91 9.54
N GLU A 35 -10.10 -1.64 8.63
CA GLU A 35 -10.11 -2.16 7.27
C GLU A 35 -9.03 -1.48 6.42
N VAL A 36 -8.39 -2.28 5.56
CA VAL A 36 -7.36 -1.82 4.64
C VAL A 36 -7.78 -2.19 3.23
N THR A 37 -7.91 -1.20 2.36
CA THR A 37 -8.52 -1.34 1.04
C THR A 37 -7.61 -0.80 -0.05
N VAL A 38 -7.52 -1.51 -1.17
CA VAL A 38 -6.91 -1.00 -2.39
C VAL A 38 -7.94 -0.10 -3.07
N VAL A 39 -7.70 1.20 -3.08
CA VAL A 39 -8.62 2.20 -3.67
C VAL A 39 -8.17 2.66 -5.05
N ILE A 40 -6.87 2.54 -5.35
CA ILE A 40 -6.32 2.74 -6.70
C ILE A 40 -5.37 1.59 -7.01
N GLU A 41 -5.66 0.85 -8.08
CA GLU A 41 -4.74 -0.15 -8.61
C GLU A 41 -3.64 0.50 -9.46
N SER A 42 -2.38 0.12 -9.22
CA SER A 42 -1.23 0.58 -9.99
C SER A 42 -1.36 0.17 -11.45
N ASN A 43 -0.79 0.94 -12.38
CA ASN A 43 -0.78 0.55 -13.79
C ASN A 43 -0.03 -0.77 -14.00
N TYR A 44 0.98 -1.05 -13.18
CA TYR A 44 1.74 -2.28 -13.29
C TYR A 44 0.95 -3.53 -12.91
N ASP A 45 0.13 -3.47 -11.86
CA ASP A 45 -0.79 -4.57 -11.53
C ASP A 45 -1.81 -4.82 -12.66
N LYS A 46 -2.31 -3.74 -13.28
CA LYS A 46 -3.21 -3.85 -14.45
C LYS A 46 -2.51 -4.49 -15.65
N GLU A 47 -1.27 -4.09 -15.95
CA GLU A 47 -0.44 -4.69 -17.01
C GLU A 47 -0.17 -6.18 -16.77
N LEU A 48 0.05 -6.57 -15.52
CA LEU A 48 0.21 -7.96 -15.12
C LEU A 48 -1.09 -8.76 -15.27
N GLY A 49 -2.24 -8.09 -15.26
CA GLY A 49 -3.57 -8.71 -15.34
C GLY A 49 -4.05 -9.29 -14.01
N TYR A 50 -3.34 -9.05 -12.90
CA TYR A 50 -3.74 -9.46 -11.56
C TYR A 50 -3.11 -8.55 -10.48
N PRO A 51 -3.83 -8.27 -9.37
CA PRO A 51 -3.44 -7.29 -8.35
C PRO A 51 -2.34 -7.79 -7.39
N TYR A 52 -1.19 -8.20 -7.93
CA TYR A 52 -0.10 -8.80 -7.17
C TYR A 52 0.48 -7.89 -6.10
N TYR A 53 0.96 -6.71 -6.50
CA TYR A 53 1.57 -5.73 -5.62
C TYR A 53 0.53 -5.05 -4.76
N ALA A 54 -0.65 -4.78 -5.30
CA ALA A 54 -1.79 -4.27 -4.53
C ALA A 54 -2.15 -5.20 -3.35
N ASN A 55 -2.25 -6.52 -3.58
CA ASN A 55 -2.53 -7.49 -2.52
C ASN A 55 -1.40 -7.57 -1.49
N LYS A 56 -0.14 -7.56 -1.95
CA LYS A 56 1.03 -7.52 -1.06
C LYS A 56 1.05 -6.25 -0.21
N ALA A 57 0.79 -5.10 -0.81
CA ALA A 57 0.73 -3.80 -0.13
C ALA A 57 -0.38 -3.78 0.92
N ARG A 58 -1.60 -4.20 0.55
CA ARG A 58 -2.74 -4.31 1.46
C ARG A 58 -2.41 -5.19 2.68
N GLY A 59 -1.85 -6.38 2.44
CA GLY A 59 -1.44 -7.29 3.51
C GLY A 59 -0.37 -6.68 4.43
N ALA A 60 0.65 -6.05 3.84
CA ALA A 60 1.71 -5.40 4.61
C ALA A 60 1.19 -4.22 5.46
N VAL A 61 0.31 -3.39 4.89
CA VAL A 61 -0.32 -2.26 5.62
C VAL A 61 -1.20 -2.77 6.74
N LYS A 62 -1.97 -3.85 6.52
CA LYS A 62 -2.78 -4.47 7.58
C LYS A 62 -1.91 -4.98 8.73
N GLN A 63 -0.83 -5.71 8.44
CA GLN A 63 0.11 -6.18 9.46
C GLN A 63 0.77 -5.04 10.24
N MET A 64 1.12 -3.94 9.56
CA MET A 64 1.67 -2.73 10.18
C MET A 64 0.65 -2.06 11.11
N LEU A 65 -0.59 -1.92 10.65
CA LEU A 65 -1.70 -1.40 11.44
C LEU A 65 -1.96 -2.24 12.69
N ASP A 66 -2.02 -3.56 12.55
CA ASP A 66 -2.28 -4.50 13.65
C ASP A 66 -1.17 -4.48 14.72
N ARG A 67 0.04 -4.06 14.35
CA ARG A 67 1.17 -3.85 15.27
C ARG A 67 1.22 -2.46 15.89
N GLY A 68 0.36 -1.54 15.45
CA GLY A 68 0.44 -0.12 15.83
C GLY A 68 1.63 0.63 15.21
N GLU A 69 2.28 0.05 14.20
CA GLU A 69 3.48 0.58 13.57
C GLU A 69 3.17 1.05 12.16
N LEU A 70 2.86 2.34 12.00
CA LEU A 70 2.61 2.96 10.69
C LEU A 70 3.74 3.91 10.30
N PRO A 71 4.93 3.39 9.90
CA PRO A 71 6.10 4.19 9.55
C PRO A 71 5.83 5.04 8.30
N ASN A 72 6.57 6.14 8.16
CA ASN A 72 6.43 7.06 7.03
C ASN A 72 6.80 6.42 5.69
N GLU A 73 7.73 5.47 5.70
CA GLU A 73 8.15 4.71 4.53
C GLU A 73 8.45 3.26 4.95
N LYS A 74 8.21 2.30 4.04
CA LYS A 74 8.70 0.92 4.17
C LYS A 74 8.99 0.34 2.80
N SER A 75 10.12 -0.34 2.64
CA SER A 75 10.53 -0.97 1.39
C SER A 75 10.71 -2.48 1.57
N PHE A 76 10.24 -3.25 0.59
CA PHE A 76 10.38 -4.69 0.50
C PHE A 76 11.15 -5.04 -0.77
N ALA A 77 12.36 -5.57 -0.61
CA ALA A 77 13.13 -6.13 -1.71
C ALA A 77 12.88 -7.64 -1.78
N TRP A 78 12.80 -8.17 -2.99
CA TRP A 78 12.79 -9.61 -3.26
C TRP A 78 14.13 -9.90 -3.93
N GLY A 79 14.96 -10.72 -3.29
CA GLY A 79 16.21 -11.24 -3.85
C GLY A 79 15.98 -12.57 -4.55
#